data_AF-A0A7V9CC19-F1
#
_entry.id   AF-A0A7V9CC19-F1
#
_cell.length_a   1.000
_cell.length_b   1.000
_cell.length_c   1.000
_cell.angle_alpha   90.00
_cell.angle_beta   90.00
_cell.angle_gamma   90.00
#
_symmetry.space_group_name_H-M   'P 1'
#
loop_
_entity.id
_entity.type
_entity.pdbx_description
1 polymer ?
#
loop_
_entity_poly.entity_id
_entity_poly.type
_entity_poly.pdbx_seq_one_letter_code
_entity_poly.pdbx_strand_id
1 'polypeptide(L)'
;MSGPIDCSDKINVMTAERALEPVRLMSELADLTAVTVRTLCGGRRFDVTVRKVWPGGPDSDAAYAWELCEAEEDGSRMEGGLTVDRVAADEPPSADPEDAYWSAVDELTSSI
;
A
#
# COMPACT_ATOMS: atom_id res chain seq x y z
N MET A 1 27.59 15.60 -4.56
CA MET A 1 27.34 15.07 -5.93
C MET A 1 25.85 14.81 -6.01
N SER A 2 25.09 15.75 -6.56
CA SER A 2 23.65 15.58 -6.76
C SER A 2 23.43 14.98 -8.14
N GLY A 3 23.01 13.72 -8.19
CA GLY A 3 22.58 13.08 -9.44
C GLY A 3 21.30 13.76 -9.98
N PRO A 4 21.06 13.72 -11.30
CA PRO A 4 19.81 14.22 -11.85
C PRO A 4 18.67 13.39 -11.26
N ILE A 5 17.76 14.05 -10.54
CA ILE A 5 16.47 13.45 -10.19
C ILE A 5 15.78 13.19 -11.53
N ASP A 6 15.61 11.92 -11.88
CA ASP A 6 14.94 11.51 -13.11
C ASP A 6 13.52 12.09 -13.10
N CYS A 7 13.09 12.67 -14.22
CA CYS A 7 11.76 13.27 -14.31
C CYS A 7 10.64 12.23 -14.05
N SER A 8 10.95 10.94 -14.23
CA SER A 8 10.05 9.82 -13.93
C SER A 8 9.83 9.64 -12.43
N ASP A 9 10.86 9.83 -11.59
CA ASP A 9 10.75 9.77 -10.12
C ASP A 9 9.80 10.85 -9.60
N LYS A 10 9.87 12.07 -10.14
CA LYS A 10 8.96 13.16 -9.73
C LYS A 10 7.51 12.92 -10.11
N ILE A 11 7.25 12.29 -11.27
CA ILE A 11 5.89 11.95 -11.70
C ILE A 11 5.35 10.79 -10.85
N ASN A 12 6.16 9.79 -10.55
CA ASN A 12 5.79 8.69 -9.66
C ASN A 12 5.50 9.19 -8.23
N VAL A 13 6.34 10.07 -7.68
CA VAL A 13 6.16 10.65 -6.34
C VAL A 13 4.94 11.58 -6.26
N MET A 14 4.72 12.48 -7.22
CA MET A 14 3.54 13.36 -7.19
C MET A 14 2.22 12.62 -7.44
N THR A 15 2.26 11.52 -8.20
CA THR A 15 1.09 10.63 -8.36
C THR A 15 0.82 9.86 -7.08
N ALA A 16 1.88 9.40 -6.38
CA ALA A 16 1.78 8.79 -5.07
C ALA A 16 1.22 9.76 -4.00
N GLU A 17 1.64 11.03 -3.96
CA GLU A 17 1.12 12.01 -2.99
C GLU A 17 -0.38 12.30 -3.16
N ARG A 18 -0.90 12.29 -4.41
CA ARG A 18 -2.35 12.35 -4.66
C ARG A 18 -3.07 11.03 -4.39
N ALA A 19 -2.39 9.90 -4.55
CA ALA A 19 -2.94 8.58 -4.26
C ALA A 19 -2.97 8.24 -2.76
N LEU A 20 -2.28 9.03 -1.93
CA LEU A 20 -2.29 8.89 -0.46
C LEU A 20 -3.50 9.57 0.21
N GLU A 21 -4.18 10.49 -0.46
CA GLU A 21 -5.36 11.15 0.12
C GLU A 21 -6.43 10.13 0.57
N PRO A 22 -6.80 9.12 -0.24
CA PRO A 22 -7.67 8.03 0.22
C PRO A 22 -7.11 7.25 1.42
N VAL A 23 -5.80 6.99 1.48
CA VAL A 23 -5.15 6.28 2.59
C VAL A 23 -5.27 7.08 3.89
N ARG A 24 -5.01 8.39 3.83
CA ARG A 24 -5.14 9.29 4.99
C ARG A 24 -6.58 9.39 5.48
N LEU A 25 -7.55 9.44 4.57
CA LEU A 25 -8.97 9.47 4.90
C LEU A 25 -9.47 8.20 5.58
N MET A 26 -8.71 7.09 5.55
CA MET A 26 -9.12 5.86 6.24
C MET A 26 -9.29 6.08 7.73
N SER A 27 -8.44 6.84 8.41
CA SER A 27 -8.58 7.08 9.86
C SER A 27 -9.82 7.90 10.22
N GLU A 28 -10.30 8.73 9.29
CA GLU A 28 -11.44 9.63 9.49
C GLU A 28 -12.79 8.97 9.10
N LEU A 29 -12.79 8.11 8.09
CA LEU A 29 -14.01 7.52 7.53
C LEU A 29 -14.25 6.12 8.10
N ALA A 30 -15.20 6.00 9.04
CA ALA A 30 -15.53 4.73 9.68
C ALA A 30 -15.86 3.60 8.68
N ASP A 31 -16.62 3.91 7.63
CA ASP A 31 -17.07 2.94 6.62
C ASP A 31 -16.00 2.57 5.58
N LEU A 32 -14.89 3.33 5.52
CA LEU A 32 -13.78 3.03 4.61
C LEU A 32 -12.89 1.97 5.25
N THR A 33 -13.06 0.71 4.83
CA THR A 33 -12.37 -0.45 5.41
C THR A 33 -11.12 -0.87 4.65
N ALA A 34 -10.98 -0.48 3.38
CA ALA A 34 -9.80 -0.76 2.59
C ALA A 34 -9.59 0.30 1.49
N VAL A 35 -8.33 0.54 1.14
CA VAL A 35 -7.91 1.40 0.03
C VAL A 35 -6.86 0.66 -0.77
N THR A 36 -7.02 0.62 -2.09
CA THR A 36 -6.03 0.08 -3.01
C THR A 36 -5.41 1.20 -3.82
N VAL A 37 -4.08 1.31 -3.76
CA VAL A 37 -3.28 2.25 -4.53
C VAL A 37 -2.43 1.46 -5.52
N ARG A 38 -2.54 1.81 -6.81
CA ARG A 38 -1.71 1.23 -7.85
C ARG A 38 -0.39 1.96 -7.93
N THR A 39 0.71 1.21 -7.84
CA THR A 39 2.08 1.71 -7.93
C THR A 39 2.84 1.02 -9.07
N LEU A 40 3.83 1.73 -9.63
CA LEU A 40 4.75 1.23 -10.63
C LEU A 40 6.13 1.08 -10.00
N CYS A 41 6.69 -0.13 -10.03
CA CYS A 41 8.03 -0.39 -9.52
C CYS A 41 8.79 -1.34 -10.45
N GLY A 42 10.02 -0.98 -10.84
CA GLY A 42 10.84 -1.80 -11.74
C GLY A 42 10.18 -2.12 -13.10
N GLY A 43 9.30 -1.24 -13.60
CA GLY A 43 8.54 -1.47 -14.85
C GLY A 43 7.33 -2.40 -14.71
N ARG A 44 7.04 -2.87 -13.49
CA ARG A 44 5.90 -3.74 -13.16
C ARG A 44 4.85 -2.96 -12.35
N ARG A 45 3.60 -3.42 -12.40
CA ARG A 45 2.47 -2.80 -11.71
C ARG A 45 2.14 -3.61 -10.47
N PHE A 46 1.89 -2.90 -9.38
CA PHE A 46 1.49 -3.50 -8.11
C PHE A 46 0.29 -2.77 -7.54
N ASP A 47 -0.60 -3.51 -6.93
CA ASP A 47 -1.65 -3.00 -6.09
C ASP A 47 -1.23 -3.12 -4.63
N VAL A 48 -1.13 -1.97 -3.96
CA VAL A 48 -0.92 -1.87 -2.52
C VAL A 48 -2.27 -1.63 -1.88
N THR A 49 -2.76 -2.60 -1.12
CA THR A 49 -4.05 -2.52 -0.43
C THR A 49 -3.83 -2.36 1.06
N VAL A 50 -4.19 -1.20 1.62
CA VAL A 50 -4.26 -0.97 3.07
C VAL A 50 -5.65 -1.35 3.56
N ARG A 51 -5.74 -2.11 4.65
CA ARG A 51 -7.00 -2.57 5.25
C ARG A 51 -7.06 -2.23 6.72
N LYS A 52 -8.24 -1.80 7.17
CA LYS A 52 -8.58 -1.75 8.59
C LYS A 52 -8.76 -3.14 9.14
N VAL A 53 -8.15 -3.37 10.29
CA VAL A 53 -8.31 -4.57 11.10
C VAL A 53 -8.64 -4.16 12.53
N TRP A 54 -9.34 -5.03 13.25
CA TRP A 54 -9.76 -4.78 14.63
C TRP A 54 -9.28 -5.93 15.51
N PRO A 55 -8.02 -5.90 15.99
CA PRO A 55 -7.44 -7.02 16.73
C PRO A 55 -8.22 -7.39 18.00
N GLY A 56 -8.84 -6.41 18.66
CA GLY A 56 -9.69 -6.60 19.83
C GLY A 56 -11.20 -6.68 19.53
N GLY A 57 -11.60 -6.78 18.26
CA GLY A 57 -12.99 -6.73 17.82
C GLY A 57 -13.49 -5.31 17.49
N PRO A 58 -14.72 -5.18 16.96
CA PRO A 58 -15.21 -3.96 16.31
C PRO A 58 -15.31 -2.72 17.20
N ASP A 59 -15.33 -2.90 18.54
CA ASP A 59 -15.34 -1.81 19.52
C ASP A 59 -13.93 -1.31 19.91
N SER A 60 -12.87 -1.95 19.39
CA SER A 60 -11.49 -1.53 19.63
C SER A 60 -11.03 -0.51 18.58
N ASP A 61 -9.93 0.19 18.88
CA ASP A 61 -9.28 1.05 17.91
C ASP A 61 -8.88 0.24 16.66
N ALA A 62 -9.12 0.81 15.49
CA ALA A 62 -8.72 0.22 14.23
C ALA A 62 -7.18 0.25 14.12
N ALA A 63 -6.61 -0.85 13.67
CA ALA A 63 -5.24 -0.93 13.19
C ALA A 63 -5.25 -1.17 11.67
N TYR A 64 -4.09 -1.04 11.05
CA TYR A 64 -3.96 -1.05 9.60
C TYR A 64 -2.93 -2.09 9.18
N ALA A 65 -3.39 -3.05 8.39
CA ALA A 65 -2.53 -4.05 7.74
C ALA A 65 -2.52 -3.80 6.23
N TRP A 66 -1.61 -4.44 5.52
CA TRP A 66 -1.49 -4.26 4.08
C TRP A 66 -1.30 -5.57 3.32
N GLU A 67 -1.68 -5.53 2.05
CA GLU A 67 -1.45 -6.58 1.06
C GLU A 67 -0.82 -5.94 -0.18
N LEU A 68 0.11 -6.67 -0.79
CA LEU A 68 0.74 -6.31 -2.05
C LEU A 68 0.50 -7.43 -3.05
N CYS A 69 0.00 -7.07 -4.23
CA CYS A 69 -0.18 -7.99 -5.35
C CYS A 69 0.41 -7.40 -6.62
N GLU A 70 1.16 -8.20 -7.38
CA GLU A 70 1.50 -7.86 -8.77
C GLU A 70 0.23 -7.90 -9.62
N ALA A 71 0.08 -6.88 -10.47
CA ALA A 71 -1.12 -6.64 -11.25
C ALA A 71 -0.81 -6.56 -12.75
N GLU A 72 -1.72 -7.09 -13.54
CA GLU A 72 -1.75 -6.93 -14.99
C GLU A 72 -2.17 -5.51 -15.38
N GLU A 73 -2.09 -5.18 -16.68
CA GLU A 73 -2.48 -3.85 -17.18
C GLU A 73 -3.96 -3.53 -16.95
N ASP A 74 -4.84 -4.54 -17.04
CA ASP A 74 -6.27 -4.41 -16.77
C ASP A 74 -6.60 -4.30 -15.27
N GLY A 75 -5.60 -4.49 -14.41
CA GLY A 75 -5.73 -4.47 -12.97
C GLY A 75 -6.18 -5.76 -12.32
N SER A 76 -6.26 -6.85 -13.07
CA SER A 76 -6.36 -8.18 -12.50
C SER A 76 -5.04 -8.57 -11.83
N ARG A 77 -5.11 -9.46 -10.84
CA ARG A 77 -3.91 -10.00 -10.19
C ARG A 77 -3.17 -10.92 -11.16
N MET A 78 -1.86 -10.72 -11.28
CA MET A 78 -1.01 -11.55 -12.12
C MET A 78 -0.88 -12.97 -11.54
N GLU A 79 -1.17 -13.99 -12.36
CA GLU A 79 -1.01 -15.38 -11.95
C GLU A 79 0.47 -15.73 -11.78
N GLY A 80 0.85 -16.26 -10.61
CA GLY A 80 2.26 -16.54 -10.28
C GLY A 80 3.12 -15.30 -10.02
N GLY A 81 2.52 -14.10 -10.03
CA GLY A 81 3.20 -12.85 -9.69
C GLY A 81 3.46 -12.72 -8.18
N LEU A 82 4.21 -11.67 -7.81
CA LEU A 82 4.51 -11.41 -6.41
C LEU A 82 3.22 -11.20 -5.60
N THR A 83 3.14 -11.81 -4.43
CA THR A 83 2.12 -11.49 -3.44
C THR A 83 2.70 -11.53 -2.05
N VAL A 84 2.41 -10.48 -1.28
CA VAL A 84 2.71 -10.41 0.14
C VAL A 84 1.43 -10.01 0.87
N ASP A 85 0.97 -10.84 1.79
CA ASP A 85 -0.20 -10.57 2.62
C ASP A 85 0.24 -10.41 4.07
N ARG A 86 0.28 -9.17 4.55
CA ARG A 86 0.55 -8.86 5.97
C ARG A 86 -0.74 -8.72 6.79
N VAL A 87 -1.90 -8.86 6.19
CA VAL A 87 -3.18 -8.98 6.91
C VAL A 87 -3.27 -10.35 7.57
N ALA A 88 -2.77 -11.40 6.92
CA ALA A 88 -2.75 -12.76 7.44
C ALA A 88 -1.45 -13.13 8.20
N ALA A 89 -0.45 -12.25 8.25
CA ALA A 89 0.84 -12.52 8.88
C ALA A 89 0.82 -12.30 10.40
N ASP A 90 1.74 -12.94 11.12
CA ASP A 90 1.98 -12.74 12.57
C ASP A 90 2.65 -11.38 12.91
N GLU A 91 2.69 -10.44 11.96
CA GLU A 91 3.26 -9.11 12.18
C GLU A 91 2.20 -8.17 12.76
N PRO A 92 2.54 -7.35 13.79
CA PRO A 92 1.58 -6.43 14.36
C PRO A 92 1.16 -5.38 13.32
N PRO A 93 -0.16 -5.13 13.15
CA PRO A 93 -0.65 -4.08 12.26
C PRO A 93 -0.27 -2.69 12.77
N SER A 94 -0.12 -1.73 11.85
CA SER A 94 0.24 -0.35 12.16
C SER A 94 -0.93 0.41 12.83
N ALA A 95 -0.61 1.38 13.68
CA ALA A 95 -1.62 2.26 14.27
C ALA A 95 -2.12 3.34 13.29
N ASP A 96 -1.38 3.58 12.21
CA ASP A 96 -1.65 4.60 11.21
C ASP A 96 -1.72 3.98 9.80
N PRO A 97 -2.68 4.39 8.93
CA PRO A 97 -2.82 3.84 7.59
C PRO A 97 -1.68 4.25 6.64
N GLU A 98 -1.09 5.43 6.81
CA GLU A 98 0.04 5.89 6.01
C GLU A 98 1.30 5.11 6.37
N ASP A 99 1.53 4.81 7.65
CA ASP A 99 2.61 3.90 8.08
C ASP A 99 2.46 2.50 7.47
N ALA A 100 1.24 1.95 7.42
CA ALA A 100 0.96 0.67 6.76
C ALA A 100 1.28 0.73 5.25
N TYR A 101 0.91 1.82 4.58
CA TYR A 101 1.22 2.03 3.17
C TYR A 101 2.74 2.08 2.92
N TRP A 102 3.48 2.89 3.70
CA TRP A 102 4.92 3.01 3.51
C TRP A 102 5.65 1.71 3.81
N SER A 103 5.21 0.95 4.81
CA SER A 103 5.72 -0.41 5.07
C SER A 103 5.56 -1.33 3.85
N ALA A 104 4.42 -1.27 3.16
CA ALA A 104 4.19 -2.06 1.94
C ALA A 104 5.12 -1.63 0.77
N VAL A 105 5.36 -0.33 0.63
CA VAL A 105 6.26 0.22 -0.39
C VAL A 105 7.71 -0.17 -0.08
N ASP A 106 8.12 -0.13 1.19
CA ASP A 106 9.47 -0.55 1.60
C ASP A 106 9.70 -2.03 1.30
N GLU A 107 8.72 -2.91 1.59
CA GLU A 107 8.79 -4.33 1.20
C GLU A 107 8.89 -4.48 -0.32
N LEU A 108 8.07 -3.74 -1.08
CA LEU A 108 8.10 -3.78 -2.53
C LEU A 108 9.48 -3.44 -3.08
N THR A 109 10.07 -2.34 -2.61
CA THR A 109 11.40 -1.91 -3.06
C THR A 109 12.52 -2.86 -2.64
N SER A 110 12.31 -3.65 -1.57
CA SER A 110 13.26 -4.67 -1.12
C SER A 110 13.12 -6.01 -1.86
N SER A 111 11.98 -6.23 -2.52
CA SER A 111 11.65 -7.48 -3.21
C SER A 111 11.99 -7.48 -4.71
N ILE A 112 12.48 -6.36 -5.25
CA ILE A 112 12.73 -6.13 -6.69
C ILE A 112 14.19 -5.79 -6.91
#